data_AF-A0A3L5TSZ2-F1
#
_entry.id   AF-A0A3L5TSZ2-F1
#
_cell.length_a   1.000
_cell.length_b   1.000
_cell.length_c   1.000
_cell.angle_alpha   90.00
_cell.angle_beta   90.00
_cell.angle_gamma   90.00
#
_symmetry.space_group_name_H-M   'P 1'
#
loop_
_entity.id
_entity.type
_entity.pdbx_description
1 polymer ?
#
loop_
_entity_poly.entity_id
_entity_poly.type
_entity_poly.pdbx_seq_one_letter_code
_entity_poly.pdbx_strand_id
1 'polypeptide(L)'
;MPIIKELKEKQDRFPKTVIYSKLKWCAAGYQLAMLPENDGTPVDETMKTFVSQYHAPSTEQLKQHVVQQMSSDSLRLLFATEAYSMGTDAPDIRRIIHFGVPNSLE
;
A
#
# COMPACT_ATOMS: atom_id res chain seq x y z
N MET A 1 -11.17 4.99 6.32
CA MET A 1 -11.14 5.15 4.84
C MET A 1 -11.83 3.95 4.20
N PRO A 2 -12.71 4.10 3.18
CA PRO A 2 -13.47 2.98 2.60
C PRO A 2 -12.60 1.81 2.13
N ILE A 3 -11.44 2.08 1.51
CA ILE A 3 -10.54 1.02 1.03
C ILE A 3 -9.86 0.22 2.15
N ILE A 4 -9.58 0.85 3.30
CA ILE A 4 -9.07 0.13 4.49
C ILE A 4 -10.16 -0.77 5.07
N LYS A 5 -11.42 -0.32 5.06
CA LYS A 5 -12.55 -1.14 5.51
C LYS A 5 -12.73 -2.37 4.60
N GLU A 6 -12.71 -2.17 3.28
CA GLU A 6 -12.77 -3.25 2.30
C GLU A 6 -11.61 -4.25 2.50
N LEU A 7 -10.41 -3.75 2.77
CA LEU A 7 -9.24 -4.60 3.04
C LEU A 7 -9.41 -5.43 4.31
N LYS A 8 -9.92 -4.84 5.40
CA LYS A 8 -10.23 -5.58 6.64
C LYS A 8 -11.28 -6.67 6.42
N GLU A 9 -12.32 -6.39 5.63
CA GLU A 9 -13.41 -7.34 5.33
C GLU A 9 -12.97 -8.49 4.42
N LYS A 10 -12.11 -8.20 3.43
CA LYS A 10 -11.72 -9.17 2.41
C LYS A 10 -10.42 -9.90 2.72
N GLN A 11 -9.52 -9.30 3.50
CA GLN A 11 -8.21 -9.85 3.87
C GLN A 11 -7.44 -10.43 2.67
N ASP A 12 -7.19 -11.73 2.66
CA ASP A 12 -6.51 -12.47 1.59
C ASP A 12 -7.26 -12.41 0.25
N ARG A 13 -8.58 -12.18 0.27
CA ARG A 13 -9.40 -12.01 -0.94
C ARG A 13 -9.42 -10.57 -1.45
N PHE A 14 -8.74 -9.65 -0.77
CA PHE A 14 -8.64 -8.27 -1.23
C PHE A 14 -7.81 -8.24 -2.53
N PRO A 15 -8.30 -7.59 -3.61
CA PRO A 15 -7.54 -7.52 -4.85
C PRO A 15 -6.22 -6.80 -4.59
N LYS A 16 -5.09 -7.40 -4.99
CA LYS A 16 -3.76 -6.77 -4.86
C LYS A 16 -3.81 -5.39 -5.53
N THR A 17 -3.69 -4.35 -4.71
CA THR A 17 -3.98 -2.96 -5.08
C THR A 17 -2.76 -2.09 -4.86
N VAL A 18 -2.42 -1.25 -5.84
CA VAL A 18 -1.45 -0.16 -5.70
C VAL A 18 -2.19 1.18 -5.78
N ILE A 19 -1.95 2.05 -4.80
CA ILE A 19 -2.47 3.42 -4.77
C ILE A 19 -1.31 4.38 -5.01
N TYR A 20 -1.22 4.95 -6.21
CA TYR A 20 -0.28 6.00 -6.54
C TYR A 20 -0.77 7.35 -6.06
N SER A 21 0.11 8.10 -5.39
CA SER A 21 -0.21 9.45 -4.91
C SER A 21 1.06 10.28 -4.71
N LYS A 22 0.90 11.56 -4.35
CA LYS A 22 2.03 12.39 -3.88
C LYS A 22 2.53 11.89 -2.53
N LEU A 23 3.81 12.14 -2.24
CA LEU A 23 4.49 11.71 -1.00
C LEU A 23 3.67 11.98 0.27
N LYS A 24 3.10 13.19 0.40
CA LYS A 24 2.25 13.57 1.55
C LYS A 24 1.07 12.61 1.75
N TRP A 25 0.40 12.23 0.67
CA TRP A 25 -0.79 11.37 0.70
C TRP A 25 -0.45 9.90 0.82
N CYS A 26 0.69 9.48 0.27
CA CYS A 26 1.24 8.14 0.45
C CYS A 26 1.47 7.87 1.94
N ALA A 27 2.19 8.77 2.62
CA ALA A 27 2.47 8.64 4.05
C ALA A 27 1.18 8.71 4.90
N ALA A 28 0.29 9.66 4.60
CA ALA A 28 -0.97 9.80 5.32
C ALA A 28 -1.88 8.57 5.16
N GLY A 29 -1.96 8.00 3.95
CA GLY A 29 -2.74 6.80 3.67
C GLY A 29 -2.25 5.58 4.45
N TYR A 30 -0.94 5.37 4.47
CA TYR A 30 -0.32 4.31 5.28
C TYR A 30 -0.56 4.51 6.77
N GLN A 31 -0.34 5.72 7.30
CA GLN A 31 -0.60 6.02 8.71
C GLN A 31 -2.05 5.76 9.09
N LEU A 32 -3.02 6.19 8.28
CA LEU A 32 -4.45 5.93 8.51
C LEU A 32 -4.78 4.44 8.51
N ALA A 33 -4.07 3.62 7.74
CA ALA A 33 -4.24 2.16 7.74
C ALA A 33 -3.70 1.51 9.03
N MET A 34 -2.67 2.10 9.62
CA MET A 34 -2.02 1.61 10.83
C MET A 34 -2.61 2.18 12.13
N LEU A 35 -3.56 3.13 12.05
CA LEU A 35 -4.22 3.64 13.24
C LEU A 35 -5.18 2.59 13.83
N PRO A 36 -5.22 2.44 15.16
CA PRO A 36 -6.24 1.63 15.83
C PRO A 36 -7.63 2.22 15.60
N GLU A 37 -8.66 1.40 15.72
CA GLU A 37 -10.02 1.93 15.63
C GLU A 37 -10.37 2.68 16.93
N ASN A 38 -11.26 3.66 16.82
CA ASN A 38 -11.65 4.54 17.93
C ASN A 38 -12.41 3.82 19.05
N ASP A 39 -12.71 2.53 18.90
CA ASP A 39 -13.37 1.68 19.88
C ASP A 39 -12.37 0.97 20.83
N GLY A 40 -11.08 1.26 20.71
CA GLY A 40 -10.03 0.67 21.55
C GLY A 40 -9.57 -0.71 21.08
N THR A 41 -10.03 -1.18 19.92
CA THR A 41 -9.47 -2.38 19.30
C THR A 41 -8.01 -2.16 18.91
N PRO A 42 -7.09 -3.06 19.33
CA PRO A 42 -5.70 -3.00 18.88
C PRO A 42 -5.62 -3.05 17.36
N VAL A 43 -4.57 -2.43 16.80
CA VAL A 43 -4.25 -2.59 15.37
C VAL A 43 -4.11 -4.09 15.08
N ASP A 44 -4.96 -4.59 14.19
CA ASP A 44 -4.94 -5.97 13.74
C ASP A 44 -3.54 -6.29 13.22
N GLU A 45 -2.85 -7.24 13.86
CA GLU A 45 -1.50 -7.65 13.47
C GLU A 45 -1.46 -8.16 12.03
N THR A 46 -2.56 -8.76 11.57
CA THR A 46 -2.76 -9.19 10.18
C THR A 46 -2.76 -7.99 9.24
N MET A 47 -3.23 -6.82 9.68
CA MET A 47 -3.18 -5.62 8.85
C MET A 47 -1.77 -5.11 8.59
N LYS A 48 -0.81 -5.37 9.49
CA LYS A 48 0.59 -5.00 9.30
C LYS A 48 1.25 -5.78 8.15
N THR A 49 0.73 -6.97 7.82
CA THR A 49 1.26 -7.79 6.72
C THR A 49 0.63 -7.42 5.38
N PHE A 50 -0.63 -6.98 5.40
CA PHE A 50 -1.41 -6.64 4.21
C PHE A 50 -1.18 -5.23 3.65
N VAL A 51 -0.56 -4.32 4.40
CA VAL A 51 -0.39 -2.91 4.00
C VAL A 51 1.05 -2.46 4.12
N SER A 52 1.54 -1.74 3.12
CA SER A 52 2.84 -1.08 3.18
C SER A 52 2.87 0.22 2.39
N GLN A 53 4.01 0.91 2.44
CA GLN A 53 4.26 2.11 1.66
C GLN A 53 5.60 2.08 0.93
N TYR A 54 5.64 2.68 -0.26
CA TYR A 54 6.85 2.81 -1.07
C TYR A 54 6.99 4.23 -1.62
N HIS A 55 8.05 4.92 -1.20
CA HIS A 55 8.38 6.24 -1.71
C HIS A 55 9.88 6.48 -1.75
N ALA A 56 10.32 7.51 -2.50
CA ALA A 56 11.75 7.79 -2.67
C ALA A 56 12.54 7.89 -1.33
N PRO A 57 12.01 8.52 -0.26
CA PRO A 57 12.68 8.56 1.05
C PRO A 57 12.68 7.23 1.84
N SER A 58 12.06 6.15 1.36
CA SER A 58 12.09 4.86 2.06
C SER A 58 13.52 4.33 2.10
N THR A 59 13.89 3.67 3.20
CA THR A 59 15.19 2.99 3.31
C THR A 59 15.30 1.88 2.26
N GLU A 60 16.51 1.55 1.83
CA GLU A 60 16.73 0.47 0.86
C GLU A 60 16.21 -0.88 1.38
N GLN A 61 16.37 -1.16 2.68
CA GLN A 61 15.83 -2.38 3.28
C GLN A 61 14.30 -2.43 3.16
N LEU A 62 13.61 -1.31 3.42
CA LEU A 62 12.15 -1.25 3.27
C LEU A 62 11.73 -1.41 1.81
N LYS A 63 12.44 -0.77 0.87
CA LYS A 63 12.16 -0.90 -0.56
C LYS A 63 12.29 -2.36 -1.02
N GLN A 64 13.38 -3.03 -0.64
CA GLN A 64 13.60 -4.45 -0.97
C GLN A 64 12.52 -5.34 -0.35
N HIS A 65 12.18 -5.11 0.92
CA HIS A 65 11.15 -5.86 1.62
C HIS A 65 9.78 -5.73 0.93
N VAL A 66 9.37 -4.50 0.58
CA VAL A 66 8.10 -4.24 -0.11
C VAL A 66 8.06 -4.90 -1.48
N VAL A 67 9.15 -4.83 -2.24
CA VAL A 67 9.24 -5.50 -3.56
C VAL A 67 9.05 -7.01 -3.39
N GLN A 68 9.75 -7.64 -2.44
CA GLN A 68 9.60 -9.07 -2.15
C GLN A 68 8.17 -9.43 -1.74
N GLN A 69 7.54 -8.62 -0.88
CA GLN A 69 6.16 -8.87 -0.43
C GLN A 69 5.11 -8.64 -1.51
N MET A 70 5.34 -7.71 -2.45
CA MET A 70 4.47 -7.50 -3.61
C MET A 70 4.60 -8.64 -4.62
N SER A 71 5.80 -9.21 -4.78
CA SER A 71 6.04 -10.38 -5.62
C SER A 71 5.47 -11.66 -5.00
N SER A 72 5.39 -11.72 -3.67
CA SER A 72 4.59 -12.74 -2.98
C SER A 72 3.11 -12.31 -2.93
N ASP A 73 2.26 -13.15 -2.34
CA ASP A 73 0.84 -12.84 -2.16
C ASP A 73 0.49 -12.32 -0.75
N SER A 74 1.52 -11.91 0.02
CA SER A 74 1.34 -11.44 1.40
C SER A 74 0.91 -9.98 1.49
N LEU A 75 1.36 -9.12 0.57
CA LEU A 75 1.00 -7.70 0.55
C LEU A 75 -0.18 -7.47 -0.39
N ARG A 76 -1.24 -6.84 0.15
CA ARG A 76 -2.52 -6.66 -0.56
C ARG A 76 -2.79 -5.21 -0.95
N LEU A 77 -2.26 -4.25 -0.19
CA LEU A 77 -2.42 -2.83 -0.43
C LEU A 77 -1.09 -2.09 -0.29
N LEU A 78 -0.63 -1.50 -1.38
CA LEU A 78 0.55 -0.67 -1.39
C LEU A 78 0.18 0.80 -1.63
N PHE A 79 0.56 1.68 -0.70
CA PHE A 79 0.60 3.12 -0.96
C PHE A 79 1.94 3.45 -1.62
N ALA A 80 1.90 4.01 -2.82
CA ALA A 80 3.10 4.27 -3.60
C ALA A 80 3.16 5.71 -4.11
N THR A 81 4.39 6.15 -4.37
CA THR A 81 4.66 7.26 -5.30
C THR A 81 5.21 6.67 -6.60
N GLU A 82 5.39 7.50 -7.63
CA GLU A 82 6.01 7.11 -8.90
C GLU A 82 7.36 6.37 -8.75
N ALA A 83 8.07 6.57 -7.63
CA ALA A 83 9.32 5.86 -7.34
C ALA A 83 9.17 4.33 -7.32
N TYR A 84 7.96 3.80 -7.08
CA TYR A 84 7.71 2.36 -7.12
C TYR A 84 7.70 1.82 -8.56
N SER A 85 7.18 2.58 -9.52
CA SER A 85 7.08 2.17 -10.93
C SER A 85 8.45 2.00 -11.60
N MET A 86 9.49 2.62 -11.04
CA MET A 86 10.86 2.56 -11.58
C MET A 86 11.55 1.25 -11.18
N GLY A 87 11.29 0.17 -11.94
CA GLY A 87 12.05 -1.08 -11.86
C GLY A 87 11.51 -2.13 -10.89
N THR A 88 10.21 -2.09 -10.58
CA THR A 88 9.54 -3.18 -9.85
C THR A 88 8.65 -3.99 -10.78
N ASP A 89 8.71 -5.31 -10.66
CA ASP A 89 7.82 -6.25 -11.34
C ASP A 89 7.01 -6.98 -10.27
N ALA A 90 5.75 -6.58 -10.13
CA ALA A 90 4.82 -7.16 -9.18
C ALA A 90 3.73 -7.91 -9.94
N PRO A 91 3.79 -9.25 -9.98
CA PRO A 91 2.77 -10.04 -10.62
C PRO A 91 1.42 -9.90 -9.90
N ASP A 92 0.37 -10.04 -10.68
CA ASP A 92 -1.00 -10.17 -10.20
C ASP A 92 -1.58 -8.92 -9.52
N ILE A 93 -1.13 -7.72 -9.90
CA ILE A 93 -1.81 -6.47 -9.52
C ILE A 93 -3.20 -6.44 -10.20
N ARG A 94 -4.26 -6.39 -9.39
CA ARG A 94 -5.66 -6.40 -9.85
C ARG A 94 -6.30 -5.03 -9.84
N ARG A 95 -5.70 -4.05 -9.17
CA ARG A 95 -6.23 -2.69 -9.05
C ARG A 95 -5.10 -1.67 -8.97
N ILE A 96 -5.19 -0.62 -9.79
CA ILE A 96 -4.33 0.56 -9.71
C ILE A 96 -5.24 1.77 -9.49
N ILE A 97 -4.94 2.56 -8.47
CA ILE A 97 -5.68 3.78 -8.13
C ILE A 97 -4.71 4.95 -8.15
N HIS A 98 -4.98 5.98 -8.96
CA HIS A 98 -4.26 7.24 -8.89
C HIS A 98 -5.05 8.24 -8.03
N PHE A 99 -4.48 8.61 -6.87
CA PHE A 99 -5.03 9.62 -5.98
C PHE A 99 -4.37 10.98 -6.24
N GLY A 100 -5.10 11.81 -6.97
CA GLY A 100 -4.63 13.10 -7.49
C GLY A 100 -4.21 13.00 -8.95
N VAL A 101 -3.80 14.14 -9.52
CA VAL A 101 -3.33 14.20 -10.91
C VAL A 101 -1.94 13.55 -10.98
N PRO A 102 -1.73 12.57 -11.89
CA PRO A 102 -0.41 12.01 -12.16
C PRO A 102 0.56 13.11 -12.58
N ASN A 103 1.84 12.95 -12.26
CA ASN A 103 2.86 13.89 -12.73
C ASN A 103 3.15 13.78 -14.23
N SER A 104 2.86 12.61 -14.80
CA SER A 104 3.11 12.26 -16.19
C SER A 104 2.08 11.24 -16.65
N LEU A 105 1.92 11.11 -17.97
CA LEU A 105 1.04 10.15 -18.63
C LEU A 105 1.78 8.87 -19.07
N GLU A 106 3.04 8.70 -18.65
CA GLU A 106 3.90 7.58 -19.05
C GLU A 106 3.32 6.22 -18.64
#